data_AF-A0A7S0I4Q0-F1
#
_entry.id   AF-A0A7S0I4Q0-F1
#
_cell.length_a   1.000
_cell.length_b   1.000
_cell.length_c   1.000
_cell.angle_alpha   90.00
_cell.angle_beta   90.00
_cell.angle_gamma   90.00
#
_symmetry.space_group_name_H-M   'P 1'
#
loop_
_entity.id
_entity.type
_entity.pdbx_description
1 polymer ?
#
loop_
_entity_poly.entity_id
_entity_poly.type
_entity_poly.pdbx_seq_one_letter_code
_entity_poly.pdbx_strand_id
1 'polypeptide(L)'
;RRVARSILSMPSTKTLVVALYVVHTVLELVLGGIKLRGTYSGLTMPPGAERFARHHGVSLLALALLGGLALRGRSSQAPHDRLCHTDTGAVVSTALAFFHAGAVLVMLHALLTTGAGLNVVLLHTPFAVAFTWHARINKAANSKFDPNDKRTW
;
A
#
# COMPACT_ATOMS: atom_id res chain seq x y z
N ARG A 1 -23.37 -40.03 11.71
CA ARG A 1 -22.16 -39.48 11.05
C ARG A 1 -22.40 -37.99 10.78
N ARG A 2 -21.87 -37.09 11.62
CA ARG A 2 -22.03 -35.63 11.47
C ARG A 2 -20.90 -35.13 10.56
N VAL A 3 -21.24 -34.66 9.37
CA VAL A 3 -20.30 -34.04 8.44
C VAL A 3 -19.87 -32.71 9.06
N ALA A 4 -18.62 -32.64 9.53
CA ALA A 4 -18.00 -31.40 9.97
C ALA A 4 -17.88 -30.48 8.75
N ARG A 5 -18.78 -29.49 8.63
CA ARG A 5 -18.57 -28.35 7.74
C ARG A 5 -17.42 -27.56 8.34
N SER A 6 -16.26 -27.64 7.70
CA SER A 6 -15.17 -26.67 7.85
C SER A 6 -15.75 -25.28 7.61
N ILE A 7 -16.05 -24.54 8.69
CA ILE A 7 -16.36 -23.12 8.61
C ILE A 7 -15.03 -22.46 8.21
N LEU A 8 -14.89 -22.15 6.92
CA LEU A 8 -13.83 -21.28 6.44
C LEU A 8 -14.01 -19.94 7.14
N SER A 9 -13.19 -19.64 8.17
CA SER A 9 -13.21 -18.34 8.81
C SER A 9 -12.77 -17.30 7.81
N MET A 10 -13.66 -16.40 7.39
CA MET A 10 -13.23 -15.29 6.55
C MET A 10 -12.23 -14.42 7.31
N PRO A 11 -11.11 -14.02 6.68
CA PRO A 11 -10.14 -13.16 7.34
C PRO A 11 -10.81 -11.84 7.77
N SER A 12 -10.56 -11.43 9.01
CA SER A 12 -11.05 -10.14 9.53
C SER A 12 -10.55 -8.99 8.66
N THR A 13 -11.35 -7.94 8.50
CA THR A 13 -10.94 -6.69 7.83
C THR A 13 -9.61 -6.16 8.38
N LYS A 14 -9.37 -6.29 9.70
CA LYS A 14 -8.09 -5.88 10.31
C LYS A 14 -6.92 -6.71 9.76
N THR A 15 -7.09 -8.02 9.63
CA THR A 15 -6.08 -8.92 9.03
C THR A 15 -5.81 -8.57 7.56
N LEU A 16 -6.86 -8.24 6.79
CA LEU A 16 -6.72 -7.84 5.39
C LEU A 16 -5.94 -6.52 5.25
N VAL A 17 -6.20 -5.54 6.13
CA VAL A 17 -5.45 -4.27 6.15
C VAL A 17 -3.98 -4.52 6.48
N VAL A 18 -3.68 -5.35 7.48
CA VAL A 18 -2.28 -5.69 7.80
C VAL A 18 -1.60 -6.36 6.60
N ALA A 19 -2.25 -7.32 5.96
CA ALA A 19 -1.73 -7.99 4.77
C ALA A 19 -1.45 -7.02 3.62
N LEU A 20 -2.38 -6.07 3.36
CA LEU A 20 -2.20 -5.02 2.35
C LEU A 20 -0.92 -4.23 2.59
N TYR A 21 -0.71 -3.74 3.81
CA TYR A 21 0.48 -2.96 4.17
C TYR A 21 1.77 -3.80 4.09
N VAL A 22 1.75 -5.06 4.53
CA VAL A 22 2.91 -5.95 4.44
C VAL A 22 3.30 -6.20 2.99
N VAL A 23 2.34 -6.60 2.15
CA VAL A 23 2.59 -6.88 0.73
C VAL A 23 3.10 -5.64 0.02
N HIS A 24 2.48 -4.48 0.26
CA HIS A 24 2.94 -3.20 -0.28
C HIS A 24 4.38 -2.90 0.15
N THR A 25 4.68 -2.89 1.45
CA THR A 25 6.01 -2.54 1.97
C THR A 25 7.10 -3.45 1.43
N VAL A 26 6.87 -4.76 1.37
CA VAL A 26 7.86 -5.71 0.83
C VAL A 26 8.10 -5.45 -0.65
N LEU A 27 7.04 -5.27 -1.44
CA LEU A 27 7.13 -5.05 -2.88
C LEU A 27 7.87 -3.75 -3.20
N GLU A 28 7.50 -2.65 -2.55
CA GLU A 28 8.14 -1.33 -2.73
C GLU A 28 9.62 -1.35 -2.29
N LEU A 29 9.94 -2.07 -1.22
CA LEU A 29 11.33 -2.21 -0.75
C LEU A 29 12.19 -2.97 -1.78
N VAL A 30 11.68 -4.08 -2.31
CA VAL A 30 12.40 -4.89 -3.32
C VAL A 30 12.59 -4.09 -4.61
N LEU A 31 11.53 -3.47 -5.12
CA LEU A 31 11.60 -2.65 -6.34
C LEU A 31 12.48 -1.42 -6.15
N GLY A 32 12.39 -0.75 -5.00
CA GLY A 32 13.27 0.36 -4.64
C GLY A 32 14.74 -0.06 -4.62
N GLY A 33 15.05 -1.19 -3.99
CA GLY A 33 16.40 -1.76 -3.96
C GLY A 33 16.95 -2.10 -5.35
N ILE A 34 16.12 -2.68 -6.23
CA ILE A 34 16.50 -2.96 -7.62
C ILE A 34 16.80 -1.66 -8.36
N LYS A 35 15.91 -0.66 -8.26
CA LYS A 35 16.07 0.63 -8.96
C LYS A 35 17.26 1.45 -8.45
N LEU A 36 17.58 1.37 -7.16
CA LEU A 36 18.75 2.03 -6.56
C LEU A 36 20.07 1.48 -7.10
N ARG A 37 20.13 0.18 -7.46
CA ARG A 37 21.30 -0.41 -8.12
C ARG A 37 21.53 0.12 -9.53
N GLY A 38 20.57 0.86 -10.11
CA GLY A 38 20.67 1.40 -11.47
C GLY A 38 20.55 0.34 -12.57
N THR A 39 20.32 -0.91 -12.22
CA THR A 39 20.18 -2.04 -13.16
C THR A 39 18.71 -2.40 -13.32
N TYR A 40 18.12 -2.06 -14.47
CA TYR A 40 16.99 -2.82 -14.99
C TYR A 40 17.57 -4.02 -15.74
N SER A 41 17.40 -5.22 -15.21
CA SER A 41 17.81 -6.43 -15.91
C SER A 41 17.17 -6.48 -17.30
N GLY A 42 17.98 -6.39 -18.36
CA GLY A 42 17.54 -6.65 -19.74
C GLY A 42 17.03 -5.45 -20.55
N LEU A 43 17.14 -4.20 -20.08
CA LEU A 43 16.80 -3.01 -20.88
C LEU A 43 18.00 -2.08 -21.01
N THR A 44 18.50 -1.89 -22.24
CA THR A 44 19.47 -0.83 -22.55
C THR A 44 18.83 0.52 -22.27
N MET A 45 19.19 1.16 -21.15
CA MET A 45 18.66 2.47 -20.80
C MET A 45 19.27 3.54 -21.72
N PRO A 46 18.49 4.57 -22.10
CA PRO A 46 19.03 5.76 -22.70
C PRO A 46 20.08 6.40 -21.77
N PRO A 47 21.19 6.96 -22.30
CA PRO A 47 22.15 7.70 -21.50
C PRO A 47 21.47 8.74 -20.61
N GLY A 48 21.75 8.72 -19.31
CA GLY A 48 21.17 9.66 -18.32
C GLY A 48 19.91 9.17 -17.59
N ALA A 49 19.27 8.07 -18.02
CA ALA A 49 18.09 7.53 -17.34
C ALA A 49 18.40 6.88 -15.98
N GLU A 50 19.67 6.62 -15.67
CA GLU A 50 20.11 6.11 -14.36
C GLU A 50 19.76 7.04 -13.19
N ARG A 51 19.88 8.35 -13.38
CA ARG A 51 19.54 9.34 -12.34
C ARG A 51 18.05 9.30 -12.04
N PHE A 52 17.24 9.20 -13.08
CA PHE A 52 15.79 9.03 -12.95
C PHE A 52 15.44 7.71 -12.26
N ALA A 53 16.09 6.60 -12.65
CA ALA A 53 15.89 5.30 -12.01
C ALA A 53 16.23 5.33 -10.51
N ARG A 54 17.36 5.92 -10.13
CA ARG A 54 17.77 6.07 -8.73
C ARG A 54 16.82 6.97 -7.94
N HIS A 55 16.41 8.12 -8.52
CA HIS A 55 15.43 9.00 -7.88
C HIS A 55 14.11 8.28 -7.61
N HIS A 56 13.60 7.55 -8.61
CA HIS A 56 12.42 6.71 -8.47
C HIS A 56 12.64 5.61 -7.40
N GLY A 57 13.81 4.97 -7.37
CA GLY A 57 14.16 3.99 -6.33
C GLY A 57 14.10 4.56 -4.91
N VAL A 58 14.57 5.80 -4.70
CA VAL A 58 14.43 6.51 -3.42
C VAL A 58 12.95 6.76 -3.09
N SER A 59 12.12 7.15 -4.06
CA SER A 59 10.69 7.33 -3.84
C SER A 59 10.00 6.04 -3.39
N LEU A 60 10.32 4.90 -4.00
CA LEU A 60 9.76 3.60 -3.58
C LEU A 60 10.20 3.23 -2.16
N LEU A 61 11.46 3.49 -1.81
CA LEU A 61 11.95 3.27 -0.44
C LEU A 61 11.20 4.14 0.57
N ALA A 62 10.92 5.39 0.24
CA ALA A 62 10.13 6.28 1.10
C ALA A 62 8.69 5.76 1.31
N LEU A 63 8.05 5.23 0.26
CA LEU A 63 6.72 4.61 0.35
C LEU A 63 6.74 3.31 1.16
N ALA A 64 7.79 2.50 1.00
CA ALA A 64 8.00 1.28 1.79
C ALA A 64 8.12 1.61 3.28
N LEU A 65 8.90 2.64 3.62
CA LEU A 65 9.05 3.14 4.99
C LEU A 65 7.74 3.70 5.55
N LEU A 66 6.99 4.45 4.74
CA LEU A 66 5.68 4.97 5.14
C LEU A 66 4.68 3.84 5.44
N GLY A 67 4.63 2.81 4.58
CA GLY A 67 3.81 1.61 4.81
C GLY A 67 4.29 0.80 6.03
N GLY A 68 5.61 0.68 6.21
CA GLY A 68 6.22 -0.02 7.35
C GLY A 68 5.94 0.69 8.67
N LEU A 69 5.93 2.02 8.67
CA LEU A 69 5.56 2.82 9.83
C LEU A 69 4.10 2.56 10.24
N ALA A 70 3.18 2.45 9.28
CA ALA A 70 1.79 2.11 9.56
C ALA A 70 1.62 0.71 10.15
N LEU A 71 2.56 -0.22 9.91
CA LEU A 71 2.57 -1.54 10.54
C LEU A 71 3.09 -1.52 11.98
N ARG A 72 3.71 -0.42 12.42
CA ARG A 72 4.24 -0.29 13.78
C ARG A 72 3.08 -0.26 14.78
N GLY A 73 3.19 -1.12 15.79
CA GLY A 73 2.39 -1.07 17.02
C GLY A 73 3.34 -0.98 18.21
N ARG A 74 2.83 -0.70 19.42
CA ARG A 74 3.63 -0.92 20.63
C ARG A 74 3.87 -2.42 20.76
N SER A 75 5.10 -2.82 21.10
CA SER A 75 5.50 -4.24 21.24
C SER A 75 4.66 -5.03 22.25
N SER A 76 3.95 -4.34 23.14
CA SER A 76 3.07 -4.89 24.17
C SER A 76 1.58 -4.92 23.81
N GLN A 77 1.19 -4.45 22.61
CA GLN A 77 -0.20 -4.35 22.21
C GLN A 77 -0.59 -5.40 21.18
N ALA A 78 -1.87 -5.77 21.18
CA ALA A 78 -2.37 -6.81 20.31
C ALA A 78 -2.32 -6.36 18.83
N PRO A 79 -2.32 -7.29 17.85
CA PRO A 79 -2.13 -6.96 16.43
C PRO A 79 -3.12 -5.93 15.86
N HIS A 80 -4.24 -5.72 16.54
CA HIS A 80 -5.30 -4.79 16.19
C HIS A 80 -5.07 -3.34 16.65
N ASP A 81 -3.97 -3.05 17.36
CA ASP A 81 -3.62 -1.71 17.88
C ASP A 81 -2.51 -1.03 17.05
N ARG A 82 -2.25 -1.53 15.84
CA ARG A 82 -1.27 -0.95 14.91
C ARG A 82 -1.75 0.39 14.35
N LEU A 83 -0.81 1.26 13.98
CA LEU A 83 -1.11 2.57 13.38
C LEU A 83 -1.98 2.49 12.11
N CYS A 84 -1.92 1.38 11.36
CA CYS A 84 -2.79 1.15 10.23
C CYS A 84 -4.28 1.10 10.59
N HIS A 85 -4.63 0.89 11.86
CA HIS A 85 -6.02 0.87 12.34
C HIS A 85 -6.48 2.19 12.98
N THR A 86 -5.65 3.25 12.93
CA THR A 86 -5.99 4.58 13.45
C THR A 86 -6.19 5.59 12.32
N ASP A 87 -6.52 6.84 12.65
CA ASP A 87 -6.57 7.95 11.68
C ASP A 87 -5.24 8.16 10.94
N THR A 88 -4.11 7.89 11.61
CA THR A 88 -2.79 7.91 10.96
C THR A 88 -2.74 6.90 9.80
N GLY A 89 -3.29 5.71 9.99
CA GLY A 89 -3.43 4.71 8.94
C GLY A 89 -4.29 5.19 7.76
N ALA A 90 -5.35 5.96 8.02
CA ALA A 90 -6.19 6.55 6.98
C ALA A 90 -5.43 7.62 6.16
N VAL A 91 -4.64 8.48 6.82
CA VAL A 91 -3.78 9.46 6.16
C VAL A 91 -2.72 8.76 5.29
N VAL A 92 -2.03 7.77 5.85
CA VAL A 92 -1.04 6.98 5.10
C VAL A 92 -1.69 6.30 3.90
N SER A 93 -2.86 5.68 4.07
CA SER A 93 -3.57 5.03 2.97
C SER A 93 -3.99 6.01 1.89
N THR A 94 -4.39 7.22 2.27
CA THR A 94 -4.72 8.27 1.30
C THR A 94 -3.49 8.64 0.46
N ALA A 95 -2.35 8.85 1.10
CA ALA A 95 -1.08 9.15 0.40
C ALA A 95 -0.67 8.01 -0.55
N LEU A 96 -0.73 6.76 -0.07
CA LEU A 96 -0.42 5.58 -0.89
C LEU A 96 -1.42 5.41 -2.05
N ALA A 97 -2.71 5.64 -1.82
CA ALA A 97 -3.73 5.60 -2.87
C ALA A 97 -3.46 6.63 -3.97
N PHE A 98 -3.10 7.87 -3.60
CA PHE A 98 -2.76 8.91 -4.59
C PHE A 98 -1.52 8.57 -5.40
N PHE A 99 -0.47 8.04 -4.75
CA PHE A 99 0.74 7.62 -5.46
C PHE A 99 0.42 6.53 -6.51
N HIS A 100 -0.27 5.47 -6.09
CA HIS A 100 -0.62 4.36 -6.98
C HIS A 100 -1.59 4.80 -8.08
N ALA A 101 -2.58 5.64 -7.77
CA ALA A 101 -3.48 6.20 -8.78
C ALA A 101 -2.74 7.09 -9.79
N GLY A 102 -1.80 7.92 -9.34
CA GLY A 102 -0.96 8.72 -10.21
C GLY A 102 -0.12 7.85 -11.16
N ALA A 103 0.49 6.79 -10.65
CA ALA A 103 1.23 5.83 -11.46
C ALA A 103 0.34 5.14 -12.51
N VAL A 104 -0.88 4.73 -12.12
CA VAL A 104 -1.88 4.17 -13.04
C VAL A 104 -2.24 5.17 -14.13
N LEU A 105 -2.54 6.43 -13.79
CA LEU A 105 -2.94 7.44 -14.78
C LEU A 105 -1.83 7.74 -15.78
N VAL A 106 -0.59 7.93 -15.31
CA VAL A 106 0.57 8.18 -16.18
C VAL A 106 0.83 6.98 -17.11
N MET A 107 0.77 5.76 -16.58
CA MET A 107 1.06 4.55 -17.36
C MET A 107 -0.09 4.12 -18.25
N LEU A 108 -1.33 4.44 -17.88
CA LEU A 108 -2.48 4.28 -18.75
C LEU A 108 -2.39 5.24 -19.93
N HIS A 109 -1.99 6.50 -19.70
CA HIS A 109 -1.72 7.43 -20.79
C HIS A 109 -0.61 6.91 -21.71
N ALA A 110 0.49 6.39 -21.15
CA ALA A 110 1.56 5.76 -21.93
C ALA A 110 1.06 4.54 -22.73
N LEU A 111 0.19 3.71 -22.15
CA LEU A 111 -0.39 2.54 -22.81
C LEU A 111 -1.23 2.95 -24.02
N LEU A 112 -2.08 3.96 -23.84
CA LEU A 112 -2.96 4.46 -24.90
C LEU A 112 -2.18 5.16 -26.03
N THR A 113 -1.02 5.73 -25.75
CA THR A 113 -0.21 6.48 -26.73
C THR A 113 0.88 5.63 -27.39
N THR A 114 1.40 4.62 -26.71
CA THR A 114 2.61 3.87 -27.17
C THR A 114 2.47 2.35 -27.07
N GLY A 115 1.39 1.83 -26.48
CA GLY A 115 1.23 0.40 -26.20
C GLY A 115 2.06 -0.12 -25.02
N ALA A 116 2.84 0.72 -24.34
CA ALA A 116 3.69 0.34 -23.22
C ALA A 116 3.03 0.60 -21.85
N GLY A 117 3.41 -0.16 -20.82
CA GLY A 117 3.05 0.17 -19.42
C GLY A 117 1.90 -0.64 -18.81
N LEU A 118 1.30 -1.59 -19.54
CA LEU A 118 0.20 -2.45 -19.02
C LEU A 118 0.59 -3.16 -17.72
N ASN A 119 1.81 -3.72 -17.64
CA ASN A 119 2.30 -4.40 -16.43
C ASN A 119 2.31 -3.48 -15.21
N VAL A 120 2.63 -2.19 -15.39
CA VAL A 120 2.67 -1.22 -14.30
C VAL A 120 1.24 -0.89 -13.85
N VAL A 121 0.33 -0.69 -14.80
CA VAL A 121 -1.11 -0.48 -14.52
C VAL A 121 -1.69 -1.65 -13.73
N LEU A 122 -1.46 -2.88 -14.18
CA LEU A 122 -1.94 -4.09 -13.51
C LEU A 122 -1.36 -4.26 -12.11
N LEU A 123 -0.11 -3.84 -11.90
CA LEU A 123 0.53 -3.92 -10.58
C LEU A 123 0.01 -2.86 -9.61
N HIS A 124 -0.22 -1.62 -10.06
CA HIS A 124 -0.55 -0.48 -9.18
C HIS A 124 -2.06 -0.34 -8.92
N THR A 125 -2.91 -0.79 -9.86
CA THR A 125 -4.37 -0.67 -9.73
C THR A 125 -4.91 -1.35 -8.46
N PRO A 126 -4.52 -2.60 -8.10
CA PRO A 126 -4.96 -3.23 -6.87
C PRO A 126 -4.60 -2.42 -5.62
N PHE A 127 -3.41 -1.84 -5.56
CA PHE A 127 -2.99 -1.01 -4.42
C PHE A 127 -3.77 0.30 -4.36
N ALA A 128 -3.96 1.00 -5.48
CA ALA A 128 -4.76 2.22 -5.53
C ALA A 128 -6.18 1.97 -4.99
N VAL A 129 -6.82 0.87 -5.43
CA VAL A 129 -8.17 0.49 -4.99
C VAL A 129 -8.17 0.08 -3.52
N ALA A 130 -7.24 -0.78 -3.10
CA ALA A 130 -7.22 -1.31 -1.74
C ALA A 130 -6.91 -0.23 -0.68
N PHE A 131 -5.99 0.70 -0.97
CA PHE A 131 -5.72 1.83 -0.07
C PHE A 131 -6.85 2.86 -0.06
N THR A 132 -7.51 3.11 -1.20
CA THR A 132 -8.73 3.94 -1.24
C THR A 132 -9.85 3.32 -0.38
N TRP A 133 -10.06 2.01 -0.51
CA TRP A 133 -10.99 1.26 0.30
C TRP A 133 -10.66 1.39 1.79
N HIS A 134 -9.40 1.14 2.16
CA HIS A 134 -8.94 1.23 3.54
C HIS A 134 -9.15 2.63 4.14
N ALA A 135 -8.78 3.69 3.41
CA ALA A 135 -9.00 5.07 3.84
C ALA A 135 -10.49 5.37 4.10
N ARG A 136 -11.39 4.85 3.25
CA ARG A 136 -12.84 5.04 3.39
C ARG A 136 -13.42 4.30 4.59
N ILE A 137 -13.07 3.03 4.79
CA ILE A 137 -13.60 2.26 5.93
C ILE A 137 -13.09 2.77 7.27
N ASN A 138 -11.85 3.27 7.31
CA ASN A 138 -11.25 3.79 8.53
C ASN A 138 -11.88 5.15 8.89
N LYS A 139 -12.12 6.03 7.90
CA LYS A 139 -12.92 7.25 8.09
C LYS A 139 -14.33 6.95 8.60
N ALA A 140 -15.01 5.93 8.05
CA ALA A 140 -16.36 5.56 8.48
C ALA A 140 -16.40 4.94 9.89
N ALA A 141 -15.31 4.30 10.32
CA ALA A 141 -15.18 3.77 11.68
C ALA A 141 -14.96 4.90 12.70
N ASN A 142 -14.13 5.88 12.36
CA ASN A 142 -13.77 6.99 13.27
C ASN A 142 -14.77 8.15 13.23
N SER A 143 -15.59 8.30 12.18
CA SER A 143 -16.70 9.27 12.16
C SER A 143 -17.83 8.92 13.14
N LYS A 144 -17.77 7.75 13.79
CA LYS A 144 -18.65 7.36 14.90
C LYS A 144 -18.07 7.71 16.28
N PHE A 145 -16.91 8.35 16.32
CA PHE A 145 -16.32 8.89 17.54
C PHE A 145 -17.16 10.08 18.01
N ASP A 146 -17.88 9.89 19.11
CA ASP A 146 -18.52 10.99 19.85
C ASP A 146 -17.47 11.56 20.81
N PRO A 147 -17.02 12.83 20.63
CA PRO A 147 -16.06 13.46 21.53
C PRO A 147 -16.60 13.61 22.96
N ASN A 148 -17.90 13.40 23.18
CA ASN A 148 -18.53 13.39 24.50
C ASN A 148 -18.75 11.99 25.10
N ASP A 149 -18.35 10.91 24.41
CA ASP A 149 -18.45 9.55 24.97
C ASP A 149 -17.35 9.32 26.03
N LYS A 150 -17.73 9.50 27.30
CA LYS A 150 -16.87 9.36 28.48
C LYS A 150 -16.35 7.94 28.72
N ARG A 151 -16.73 6.94 27.91
CA ARG A 151 -16.25 5.55 28.05
C ARG A 151 -14.92 5.28 27.35
N THR A 152 -14.44 6.23 26.55
CA THR A 152 -13.24 6.05 25.70
C THR A 152 -11.99 6.77 26.22
N TRP A 153 -12.05 7.37 27.42
CA TRP A 153 -10.95 8.07 28.09
C TRP A 153 -10.50 7.34 29.36
#